data_AF-A0A1U9P7N1-F1
#
_entry.id   AF-A0A1U9P7N1-F1
#
_cell.length_a   1.000
_cell.length_b   1.000
_cell.length_c   1.000
_cell.angle_alpha   90.00
_cell.angle_beta   90.00
_cell.angle_gamma   90.00
#
_symmetry.space_group_name_H-M   'P 1'
#
loop_
_entity.id
_entity.type
_entity.pdbx_description
1 polymer ?
#
loop_
_entity_poly.entity_id
_entity_poly.type
_entity_poly.pdbx_seq_one_letter_code
_entity_poly.pdbx_strand_id
1 'polypeptide(L)'
;MPIRCAVRASGVPALVAVAALAVVGCGAGSGQPASKPASPEPASVSPSAVAVASASRPLTAEQLVSAALPQESPDADWHPVSVRESQVSGWEDQISDPACRLLLAAAHAWRPSQPAPTVVDQTFNWTNDNGGESTLASYGNSGAVAVFEEVREGLSTCRYYESPAPTTTYKGTVTVDPAPRLGDEAVQFEITAPTEVGPHVTQYTVVRTGSVIATFTKLSVGGRDIPAFPPAMIAQQISLLQQAQS
;
A
#
# COMPACT_ATOMS: atom_id res chain seq x y z
N MET A 1 -33.14 45.21 13.78
CA MET A 1 -33.38 45.34 12.33
C MET A 1 -33.02 44.02 11.66
N PRO A 2 -33.98 43.23 11.15
CA PRO A 2 -33.67 41.97 10.48
C PRO A 2 -33.40 42.20 8.99
N ILE A 3 -32.25 41.72 8.50
CA ILE A 3 -31.92 41.66 7.08
C ILE A 3 -32.45 40.32 6.55
N ARG A 4 -33.41 40.39 5.62
CA ARG A 4 -33.89 39.26 4.81
C ARG A 4 -33.42 39.42 3.36
N CYS A 5 -33.43 38.29 2.64
CA CYS A 5 -33.34 38.08 1.18
C CYS A 5 -31.91 37.91 0.62
N ALA A 6 -31.61 36.99 -0.31
CA ALA A 6 -32.45 36.15 -1.17
C ALA A 6 -31.70 34.87 -1.61
N VAL A 7 -32.44 33.77 -1.76
CA VAL A 7 -32.02 32.55 -2.46
C VAL A 7 -32.26 32.75 -3.96
N ARG A 8 -31.24 32.55 -4.80
CA ARG A 8 -31.40 32.39 -6.26
C ARG A 8 -31.22 30.91 -6.60
N ALA A 9 -32.31 30.26 -6.93
CA ALA A 9 -32.33 28.97 -7.61
C ALA A 9 -32.25 29.23 -9.12
N SER A 10 -31.27 28.61 -9.78
CA SER A 10 -31.19 28.55 -11.25
C SER A 10 -31.11 27.08 -11.64
N GLY A 11 -32.22 26.55 -12.17
CA GLY A 11 -32.27 25.25 -12.82
C GLY A 11 -31.89 25.37 -14.30
N VAL A 12 -31.31 24.31 -14.85
CA VAL A 12 -31.08 24.09 -16.29
C VAL A 12 -31.24 22.58 -16.58
N PRO A 13 -31.78 22.17 -17.74
CA PRO A 13 -32.60 20.97 -17.88
C PRO A 13 -31.83 19.70 -18.32
N ALA A 14 -32.51 18.56 -18.12
CA ALA A 14 -32.16 17.24 -18.60
C ALA A 14 -32.29 17.12 -20.12
N LEU A 15 -31.34 16.43 -20.75
CA LEU A 15 -31.44 15.89 -22.12
C LEU A 15 -31.25 14.38 -22.07
N VAL A 16 -32.34 13.67 -22.38
CA VAL A 16 -32.40 12.22 -22.60
C VAL A 16 -32.07 11.96 -24.07
N ALA A 17 -31.09 11.11 -24.35
CA ALA A 17 -30.88 10.54 -25.68
C ALA A 17 -30.90 9.02 -25.58
N VAL A 18 -31.99 8.42 -26.06
CA VAL A 18 -32.14 6.98 -26.28
C VAL A 18 -31.66 6.69 -27.69
N ALA A 19 -30.68 5.79 -27.85
CA ALA A 19 -30.35 5.18 -29.12
C ALA A 19 -30.28 3.66 -28.93
N ALA A 20 -31.32 2.97 -29.39
CA ALA A 20 -31.34 1.54 -29.58
C ALA A 20 -30.86 1.23 -31.01
N LEU A 21 -30.00 0.23 -31.18
CA LEU A 21 -29.87 -0.56 -32.40
C LEU A 21 -29.36 -1.95 -32.04
N ALA A 22 -30.19 -2.95 -32.37
CA ALA A 22 -29.94 -4.37 -32.22
C ALA A 22 -29.11 -4.92 -33.38
N VAL A 23 -28.27 -5.93 -33.12
CA VAL A 23 -27.89 -6.92 -34.14
C VAL A 23 -27.97 -8.32 -33.54
N VAL A 24 -28.77 -9.13 -34.23
CA VAL A 24 -29.01 -10.56 -34.05
C VAL A 24 -27.83 -11.36 -34.61
N GLY A 25 -27.42 -12.41 -33.90
CA GLY A 25 -26.44 -13.39 -34.40
C GLY A 25 -26.65 -14.75 -33.74
N CYS A 26 -27.65 -15.49 -34.22
CA CYS A 26 -27.92 -16.88 -33.87
C CYS A 26 -27.10 -17.79 -34.78
N GLY A 27 -26.42 -18.79 -34.22
CA GLY A 27 -25.63 -19.76 -34.99
C GLY A 27 -25.38 -21.03 -34.19
N ALA A 28 -26.45 -21.78 -33.97
CA ALA A 28 -26.39 -23.16 -33.46
C ALA A 28 -25.97 -24.10 -34.60
N GLY A 29 -24.92 -24.89 -34.35
CA GLY A 29 -24.53 -26.01 -35.22
C GLY A 29 -24.36 -27.27 -34.37
N SER A 30 -25.38 -28.13 -34.38
CA SER A 30 -25.35 -29.49 -33.85
C SER A 30 -25.23 -30.48 -35.01
N GLY A 31 -24.23 -31.37 -34.96
CA GLY A 31 -23.97 -32.39 -35.98
C GLY A 31 -22.96 -33.43 -35.52
N GLN A 32 -23.45 -34.63 -35.25
CA GLN A 32 -22.85 -35.81 -34.57
C GLN A 32 -21.86 -36.60 -35.49
N PRO A 33 -21.39 -37.82 -35.15
CA PRO A 33 -20.06 -38.15 -34.64
C PRO A 33 -19.26 -39.13 -35.55
N ALA A 34 -18.14 -39.61 -35.02
CA ALA A 34 -17.45 -40.88 -35.32
C ALA A 34 -16.47 -40.90 -36.50
N SER A 35 -15.18 -41.04 -36.19
CA SER A 35 -14.42 -42.30 -36.40
C SER A 35 -12.96 -42.13 -35.95
N LYS A 36 -12.51 -43.03 -35.07
CA LYS A 36 -11.09 -43.37 -34.80
C LYS A 36 -10.69 -44.45 -35.82
N PRO A 37 -9.45 -44.53 -36.35
CA PRO A 37 -8.35 -45.19 -35.62
C PRO A 37 -6.91 -44.68 -35.89
N ALA A 38 -6.04 -44.98 -34.90
CA ALA A 38 -4.59 -45.29 -34.95
C ALA A 38 -3.48 -44.24 -35.27
N SER A 39 -2.53 -44.20 -34.34
CA SER A 39 -1.21 -43.51 -34.21
C SER A 39 -0.18 -43.78 -35.33
N PRO A 40 0.90 -42.97 -35.50
CA PRO A 40 2.04 -42.88 -34.54
C PRO A 40 2.65 -41.47 -34.30
N GLU A 41 3.44 -41.38 -33.21
CA GLU A 41 4.22 -40.25 -32.65
C GLU A 41 5.20 -39.57 -33.64
N PRO A 42 5.63 -38.30 -33.42
CA PRO A 42 6.71 -38.03 -32.44
C PRO A 42 6.59 -36.70 -31.63
N ALA A 43 7.13 -36.74 -30.40
CA ALA A 43 7.79 -35.68 -29.63
C ALA A 43 7.34 -34.20 -29.74
N SER A 44 6.88 -33.63 -28.62
CA SER A 44 7.25 -32.25 -28.23
C SER A 44 7.08 -31.97 -26.73
N VAL A 45 8.22 -32.06 -26.04
CA VAL A 45 8.81 -31.06 -25.14
C VAL A 45 7.89 -30.14 -24.30
N SER A 46 8.08 -30.31 -22.99
CA SER A 46 8.08 -29.33 -21.89
C SER A 46 6.78 -28.84 -21.25
N PRO A 47 6.70 -28.91 -19.90
CA PRO A 47 5.79 -28.13 -19.10
C PRO A 47 6.35 -26.70 -18.94
N SER A 48 5.62 -25.70 -19.41
CA SER A 48 5.89 -24.30 -19.08
C SER A 48 4.59 -23.61 -18.75
N ALA A 49 4.36 -23.40 -17.46
CA ALA A 49 3.73 -22.19 -16.91
C ALA A 49 3.55 -22.34 -15.39
N VAL A 50 4.63 -22.18 -14.63
CA VAL A 50 4.70 -21.20 -13.55
C VAL A 50 6.18 -20.84 -13.46
N ALA A 51 6.56 -19.65 -13.91
CA ALA A 51 7.83 -19.08 -13.49
C ALA A 51 7.75 -18.93 -11.97
N VAL A 52 8.35 -19.88 -11.26
CA VAL A 52 8.59 -19.78 -9.84
C VAL A 52 9.36 -18.48 -9.67
N ALA A 53 8.74 -17.49 -9.02
CA ALA A 53 9.40 -16.25 -8.63
C ALA A 53 10.77 -16.64 -8.08
N SER A 54 11.85 -16.22 -8.76
CA SER A 54 13.20 -16.45 -8.29
C SER A 54 13.25 -16.05 -6.83
N ALA A 55 13.64 -16.97 -5.96
CA ALA A 55 13.72 -16.70 -4.54
C ALA A 55 14.78 -15.61 -4.32
N SER A 56 14.34 -14.36 -4.23
CA SER A 56 15.22 -13.24 -3.95
C SER A 56 15.74 -13.42 -2.52
N ARG A 57 17.07 -13.42 -2.37
CA ARG A 57 17.70 -13.44 -1.06
C ARG A 57 17.33 -12.15 -0.34
N PRO A 58 16.89 -12.20 0.93
CA PRO A 58 16.61 -10.98 1.68
C PRO A 58 17.90 -10.17 1.83
N LEU A 59 17.80 -8.85 1.70
CA LEU A 59 18.83 -7.92 2.13
C LEU A 59 19.07 -8.04 3.64
N THR A 60 20.33 -7.94 4.06
CA THR A 60 20.73 -7.84 5.47
C THR A 60 20.46 -6.45 6.06
N ALA A 61 20.60 -6.31 7.38
CA ALA A 61 20.49 -5.02 8.06
C ALA A 61 21.49 -4.00 7.51
N GLU A 62 22.74 -4.40 7.30
CA GLU A 62 23.78 -3.52 6.78
C GLU A 62 23.47 -3.06 5.35
N GLN A 63 22.91 -3.96 4.52
CA GLN A 63 22.51 -3.63 3.15
C GLN A 63 21.32 -2.67 3.14
N LEU A 64 20.31 -2.88 3.98
CA LEU A 64 19.17 -1.96 4.11
C LEU A 64 19.58 -0.60 4.65
N VAL A 65 20.45 -0.54 5.67
CA VAL A 65 21.00 0.72 6.20
C VAL A 65 21.81 1.45 5.12
N SER A 66 22.61 0.72 4.33
CA SER A 66 23.37 1.32 3.22
C SER A 66 22.48 1.81 2.08
N ALA A 67 21.30 1.22 1.91
CA ALA A 67 20.30 1.61 0.91
C ALA A 67 19.30 2.66 1.43
N ALA A 68 19.34 3.01 2.71
CA ALA A 68 18.50 4.05 3.31
C ALA A 68 18.80 5.42 2.70
N LEU A 69 17.78 6.28 2.60
CA LEU A 69 17.97 7.66 2.15
C LEU A 69 19.05 8.37 2.98
N PRO A 70 19.97 9.11 2.32
CA PRO A 70 20.96 9.92 3.02
C PRO A 70 20.25 11.01 3.84
N GLN A 71 20.75 11.25 5.04
CA GLN A 71 20.18 12.26 5.93
C GLN A 71 20.60 13.66 5.51
N GLU A 72 19.63 14.56 5.42
CA GLU A 72 19.86 15.95 5.02
C GLU A 72 20.22 16.87 6.20
N SER A 73 20.17 16.41 7.46
CA SER A 73 20.49 17.21 8.65
C SER A 73 21.54 16.56 9.56
N PRO A 74 22.63 17.28 9.92
CA PRO A 74 23.69 16.80 10.81
C PRO A 74 23.38 16.92 12.31
N ASP A 75 22.13 17.19 12.73
CA ASP A 75 21.78 17.29 14.16
C ASP A 75 21.79 15.91 14.83
N ALA A 76 22.94 15.63 15.45
CA ALA A 76 23.51 14.32 15.78
C ALA A 76 22.95 13.58 17.01
N ASP A 77 21.80 13.97 17.55
CA ASP A 77 21.27 13.37 18.79
C ASP A 77 20.05 12.45 18.57
N TRP A 78 19.49 12.42 17.36
CA TRP A 78 18.41 11.51 16.98
C TRP A 78 18.96 10.47 16.02
N HIS A 79 18.64 9.18 16.21
CA HIS A 79 19.03 8.09 15.32
C HIS A 79 18.03 8.03 14.15
N PRO A 80 18.30 8.65 12.99
CA PRO A 80 17.29 8.85 11.95
C PRO A 80 17.19 7.65 11.02
N VAL A 81 18.07 6.66 11.21
CA VAL A 81 17.97 5.31 10.67
C VAL A 81 18.19 4.38 11.86
N SER A 82 17.28 3.45 12.08
CA SER A 82 17.38 2.46 13.15
C SER A 82 17.04 1.07 12.63
N VAL A 83 17.80 0.07 13.07
CA VAL A 83 17.46 -1.33 12.79
C VAL A 83 16.46 -1.76 13.85
N ARG A 84 15.28 -2.19 13.41
CA ARG A 84 14.22 -2.68 14.27
C ARG A 84 14.20 -4.21 14.23
N GLU A 85 14.29 -4.85 15.38
CA GLU A 85 13.87 -6.25 15.49
C GLU A 85 12.38 -6.30 15.17
N SER A 86 11.94 -7.28 14.37
CA SER A 86 10.51 -7.48 14.08
C SER A 86 9.74 -7.67 15.38
N GLN A 87 9.21 -6.59 15.93
CA GLN A 87 8.38 -6.64 17.12
C GLN A 87 6.97 -7.05 16.74
N VAL A 88 6.42 -7.93 17.56
CA VAL A 88 4.99 -8.11 17.68
C VAL A 88 4.52 -6.99 18.58
N SER A 89 4.10 -5.87 18.02
CA SER A 89 3.28 -4.99 18.81
C SER A 89 1.93 -5.64 19.06
N GLY A 90 1.38 -5.43 20.25
CA GLY A 90 0.02 -5.86 20.61
C GLY A 90 -1.01 -4.77 20.35
N TRP A 91 -0.66 -3.69 19.64
CA TRP A 91 -1.60 -2.59 19.39
C TRP A 91 -2.56 -2.96 18.26
N GLU A 92 -2.10 -3.76 17.30
CA GLU A 92 -2.88 -4.27 16.18
C GLU A 92 -4.03 -5.15 16.67
N ASP A 93 -3.78 -5.97 17.69
CA ASP A 93 -4.82 -6.81 18.30
C ASP A 93 -5.96 -6.00 18.92
N GLN A 94 -5.77 -4.70 19.08
CA GLN A 94 -6.77 -3.77 19.58
C GLN A 94 -7.54 -3.06 18.46
N ILE A 95 -7.18 -3.27 17.18
CA ILE A 95 -7.94 -2.81 16.02
C ILE A 95 -9.20 -3.65 15.87
N SER A 96 -10.36 -2.99 15.91
CA SER A 96 -11.67 -3.64 15.89
C SER A 96 -11.95 -4.44 14.62
N ASP A 97 -11.53 -3.92 13.45
CA ASP A 97 -11.74 -4.58 12.16
C ASP A 97 -10.53 -5.47 11.79
N PRO A 98 -10.75 -6.77 11.50
CA PRO A 98 -9.67 -7.71 11.20
C PRO A 98 -8.95 -7.41 9.87
N ALA A 99 -9.64 -6.88 8.86
CA ALA A 99 -9.00 -6.51 7.61
C ALA A 99 -8.10 -5.28 7.80
N CYS A 100 -8.54 -4.30 8.60
CA CYS A 100 -7.72 -3.16 8.98
C CYS A 100 -6.51 -3.57 9.83
N ARG A 101 -6.67 -4.58 10.68
CA ARG A 101 -5.56 -5.16 11.44
C ARG A 101 -4.48 -5.75 10.53
N LEU A 102 -4.89 -6.58 9.58
CA LEU A 102 -3.97 -7.21 8.63
C LEU A 102 -3.29 -6.16 7.75
N LEU A 103 -4.05 -5.19 7.24
CA LEU A 103 -3.54 -4.05 6.47
C LEU A 103 -2.43 -3.32 7.21
N LEU A 104 -2.69 -2.88 8.44
CA LEU A 104 -1.76 -2.06 9.20
C LEU A 104 -0.55 -2.87 9.68
N ALA A 105 -0.75 -4.11 10.12
CA ALA A 105 0.36 -5.00 10.47
C ALA A 105 1.29 -5.25 9.27
N ALA A 106 0.73 -5.42 8.06
CA ALA A 106 1.52 -5.62 6.85
C ALA A 106 2.24 -4.34 6.42
N ALA A 107 1.56 -3.20 6.42
CA ALA A 107 2.15 -1.90 6.06
C ALA A 107 3.30 -1.49 7.00
N HIS A 108 3.23 -1.83 8.28
CA HIS A 108 4.25 -1.53 9.28
C HIS A 108 5.28 -2.65 9.48
N ALA A 109 5.21 -3.75 8.73
CA ALA A 109 6.08 -4.92 8.89
C ALA A 109 6.05 -5.55 10.30
N TRP A 110 4.89 -5.54 10.95
CA TRP A 110 4.66 -6.07 12.31
C TRP A 110 4.00 -7.46 12.32
N ARG A 111 4.12 -8.23 11.24
CA ARG A 111 3.47 -9.52 11.05
C ARG A 111 4.09 -10.61 11.94
N PRO A 112 3.41 -11.10 13.01
CA PRO A 112 3.99 -12.11 13.90
C PRO A 112 4.11 -13.49 13.24
N SER A 113 3.15 -13.82 12.37
CA SER A 113 3.10 -15.11 11.68
C SER A 113 4.13 -15.23 10.55
N GLN A 114 4.64 -14.08 10.07
CA GLN A 114 5.59 -14.00 8.97
C GLN A 114 6.45 -12.74 9.14
N PRO A 115 7.32 -12.72 10.16
CA PRO A 115 8.13 -11.54 10.45
C PRO A 115 9.11 -11.27 9.31
N ALA A 116 9.36 -10.00 9.03
CA ALA A 116 10.47 -9.62 8.17
C ALA A 116 11.79 -9.97 8.89
N PRO A 117 12.71 -10.76 8.29
CA PRO A 117 14.02 -11.03 8.89
C PRO A 117 14.82 -9.76 9.22
N THR A 118 14.55 -8.65 8.55
CA THR A 118 15.24 -7.39 8.78
C THR A 118 14.29 -6.23 8.49
N VAL A 119 14.24 -5.27 9.42
CA VAL A 119 13.49 -4.02 9.28
C VAL A 119 14.40 -2.85 9.62
N VAL A 120 14.36 -1.81 8.80
CA VAL A 120 15.04 -0.53 9.03
C VAL A 120 14.00 0.58 8.99
N ASP A 121 13.90 1.35 10.06
CA ASP A 121 13.04 2.53 10.14
C ASP A 121 13.87 3.80 9.95
N GLN A 122 13.29 4.78 9.27
CA GLN A 122 13.88 6.08 9.05
C GLN A 122 12.93 7.19 9.48
N THR A 123 13.44 8.17 10.21
CA THR A 123 12.67 9.33 10.66
C THR A 123 13.21 10.59 9.99
N PHE A 124 12.31 11.34 9.36
CA PHE A 124 12.62 12.58 8.64
C PHE A 124 12.06 13.76 9.41
N ASN A 125 12.92 14.58 10.00
CA ASN A 125 12.53 15.77 10.76
C ASN A 125 12.71 17.03 9.88
N TRP A 126 11.68 17.36 9.08
CA TRP A 126 11.70 18.57 8.26
C TRP A 126 11.28 19.81 9.07
N THR A 127 11.99 20.92 8.87
CA THR A 127 11.69 22.19 9.52
C THR A 127 10.29 22.70 9.14
N ASN A 128 9.51 23.12 10.14
CA ASN A 128 8.12 23.61 9.99
C ASN A 128 7.08 22.56 9.57
N ASP A 129 7.37 21.28 9.82
CA ASP A 129 6.51 20.16 9.48
C ASP A 129 6.49 19.13 10.65
N ASN A 130 5.50 18.24 10.69
CA ASN A 130 5.46 17.08 11.61
C ASN A 130 6.46 15.97 11.23
N GLY A 131 7.30 16.19 10.20
CA GLY A 131 8.22 15.18 9.71
C GLY A 131 7.52 14.00 9.02
N GLY A 132 8.27 12.95 8.71
CA GLY A 132 7.77 11.73 8.08
C GLY A 132 8.56 10.52 8.52
N GLU A 133 8.07 9.33 8.17
CA GLU A 133 8.75 8.06 8.48
C GLU A 133 8.83 7.21 7.21
N SER A 134 9.86 6.37 7.11
CA SER A 134 9.83 5.22 6.22
C SER A 134 10.30 3.95 6.89
N THR A 135 9.58 2.86 6.67
CA THR A 135 9.96 1.51 7.10
C THR A 135 10.39 0.70 5.88
N LEU A 136 11.59 0.12 5.94
CA LEU A 136 12.15 -0.77 4.92
C LEU A 136 12.21 -2.19 5.48
N ALA A 137 11.38 -3.09 4.95
CA ALA A 137 11.29 -4.46 5.41
C ALA A 137 11.73 -5.43 4.32
N SER A 138 12.75 -6.23 4.61
CA SER A 138 13.33 -7.21 3.70
C SER A 138 12.82 -8.61 4.02
N TYR A 139 12.40 -9.36 3.00
CA TYR A 139 11.80 -10.68 3.11
C TYR A 139 12.51 -11.69 2.22
N GLY A 140 12.68 -12.92 2.70
CA GLY A 140 13.21 -13.99 1.85
C GLY A 140 12.14 -14.59 0.92
N ASN A 141 12.61 -15.20 -0.16
CA ASN A 141 11.75 -15.93 -1.11
C ASN A 141 10.64 -15.03 -1.67
N SER A 142 9.40 -15.53 -1.75
CA SER A 142 8.21 -14.78 -2.15
C SER A 142 7.57 -13.99 -0.99
N GLY A 143 8.27 -13.79 0.13
CA GLY A 143 7.69 -13.19 1.34
C GLY A 143 7.17 -11.76 1.13
N ALA A 144 7.92 -10.93 0.40
CA ALA A 144 7.48 -9.57 0.09
C ALA A 144 6.23 -9.55 -0.81
N VAL A 145 6.11 -10.49 -1.74
CA VAL A 145 4.91 -10.63 -2.59
C VAL A 145 3.70 -10.97 -1.72
N ALA A 146 3.84 -11.97 -0.84
CA ALA A 146 2.75 -12.38 0.04
C ALA A 146 2.28 -11.24 0.96
N VAL A 147 3.21 -10.53 1.60
CA VAL A 147 2.86 -9.40 2.49
C VAL A 147 2.24 -8.24 1.71
N PHE A 148 2.70 -7.96 0.49
CA PHE A 148 2.10 -6.90 -0.32
C PHE A 148 0.68 -7.25 -0.79
N GLU A 149 0.39 -8.52 -1.11
CA GLU A 149 -0.98 -8.96 -1.40
C GLU A 149 -1.89 -8.80 -0.19
N GLU A 150 -1.41 -9.02 1.04
CA GLU A 150 -2.20 -8.77 2.25
C GLU A 150 -2.55 -7.29 2.43
N VAL A 151 -1.62 -6.38 2.08
CA VAL A 151 -1.92 -4.94 2.04
C VAL A 151 -3.05 -4.68 1.05
N ARG A 152 -2.98 -5.25 -0.17
CA ARG A 152 -4.00 -5.05 -1.20
C ARG A 152 -5.37 -5.62 -0.80
N GLU A 153 -5.39 -6.84 -0.26
CA GLU A 153 -6.61 -7.48 0.23
C GLU A 153 -7.22 -6.69 1.40
N GLY A 154 -6.38 -6.23 2.32
CA GLY A 154 -6.76 -5.32 3.40
C GLY A 154 -7.40 -4.05 2.87
N LEU A 155 -6.78 -3.37 1.90
CA LEU A 155 -7.34 -2.17 1.26
C LEU A 155 -8.62 -2.43 0.47
N SER A 156 -8.89 -3.66 0.04
CA SER A 156 -10.15 -3.97 -0.66
C SER A 156 -11.36 -3.95 0.28
N THR A 157 -11.16 -4.22 1.58
CA THR A 157 -12.25 -4.43 2.56
C THR A 157 -12.21 -3.49 3.77
N CYS A 158 -11.02 -3.13 4.27
CA CYS A 158 -10.85 -2.19 5.36
C CYS A 158 -11.32 -0.78 4.94
N ARG A 159 -12.35 -0.27 5.61
CA ARG A 159 -12.86 1.11 5.41
C ARG A 159 -12.88 1.91 6.69
N TYR A 160 -12.99 1.23 7.83
CA TYR A 160 -13.13 1.86 9.12
C TYR A 160 -12.63 0.92 10.21
N TYR A 161 -12.00 1.47 11.23
CA TYR A 161 -11.68 0.74 12.45
C TYR A 161 -11.71 1.64 13.68
N GLU A 162 -11.80 0.99 14.83
CA GLU A 162 -11.64 1.59 16.14
C GLU A 162 -10.42 0.99 16.83
N SER A 163 -9.74 1.79 17.65
CA SER A 163 -8.72 1.28 18.56
C SER A 163 -8.76 2.03 19.90
N PRO A 164 -8.46 1.37 21.03
CA PRO A 164 -8.33 2.04 22.32
C PRO A 164 -7.27 3.14 22.27
N ALA A 165 -7.57 4.28 22.86
CA ALA A 165 -6.60 5.32 23.18
C ALA A 165 -6.77 5.75 24.66
N PRO A 166 -5.77 6.39 25.29
CA PRO A 166 -5.77 6.62 26.74
C PRO A 166 -7.00 7.35 27.30
N THR A 167 -7.59 8.26 26.52
CA THR A 167 -8.70 9.12 26.96
C THR A 167 -9.96 8.98 26.10
N THR A 168 -9.90 8.27 24.97
CA THR A 168 -11.01 8.12 24.02
C THR A 168 -10.79 6.89 23.13
N THR A 169 -11.77 6.56 22.29
CA THR A 169 -11.59 5.59 21.21
C THR A 169 -11.09 6.32 19.97
N TYR A 170 -9.95 5.89 19.44
CA TYR A 170 -9.48 6.33 18.14
C TYR A 170 -10.35 5.70 17.05
N LYS A 171 -10.77 6.50 16.06
CA LYS A 171 -11.65 6.07 14.97
C LYS A 171 -10.99 6.41 13.64
N GLY A 172 -10.46 5.42 12.95
CA GLY A 172 -9.78 5.60 11.66
C GLY A 172 -10.72 5.27 10.49
N THR A 173 -10.78 6.14 9.49
CA THR A 173 -11.44 5.89 8.21
C THR A 173 -10.38 5.75 7.13
N VAL A 174 -10.44 4.67 6.34
CA VAL A 174 -9.46 4.35 5.30
C VAL A 174 -9.99 4.72 3.93
N THR A 175 -9.21 5.52 3.20
CA THR A 175 -9.47 5.92 1.80
C THR A 175 -8.30 5.53 0.92
N VAL A 176 -8.57 4.95 -0.25
CA VAL A 176 -7.53 4.55 -1.20
C VAL A 176 -7.34 5.65 -2.23
N ASP A 177 -6.09 6.00 -2.48
CA ASP A 177 -5.68 7.05 -3.41
C ASP A 177 -4.99 6.48 -4.65
N PRO A 178 -4.84 7.27 -5.73
CA PRO A 178 -4.05 6.85 -6.89
C PRO A 178 -2.61 6.51 -6.50
N ALA A 179 -2.23 5.24 -6.70
CA ALA A 179 -0.89 4.78 -6.36
C ALA A 179 0.19 5.37 -7.29
N PRO A 180 1.42 5.63 -6.78
CA PRO A 180 2.54 6.01 -7.62
C PRO A 180 2.97 4.83 -8.50
N ARG A 181 3.57 5.14 -9.66
CA ARG A 181 4.15 4.12 -10.55
C ARG A 181 5.63 3.90 -10.21
N LEU A 182 5.89 3.31 -9.04
CA LEU A 182 7.22 3.04 -8.50
C LEU A 182 7.33 1.59 -8.06
N GLY A 183 8.54 1.04 -8.12
CA GLY A 183 8.82 -0.35 -7.76
C GLY A 183 8.17 -1.36 -8.70
N ASP A 184 8.01 -2.58 -8.22
CA ASP A 184 7.27 -3.64 -8.92
C ASP A 184 5.75 -3.45 -8.73
N GLU A 185 5.35 -3.06 -7.53
CA GLU A 185 3.97 -2.81 -7.14
C GLU A 185 3.90 -1.66 -6.13
N ALA A 186 2.82 -0.88 -6.15
CA ALA A 186 2.61 0.20 -5.19
C ALA A 186 1.13 0.43 -4.89
N VAL A 187 0.84 0.88 -3.67
CA VAL A 187 -0.47 1.37 -3.23
C VAL A 187 -0.30 2.66 -2.45
N GLN A 188 -1.33 3.50 -2.46
CA GLN A 188 -1.41 4.71 -1.64
C GLN A 188 -2.79 4.77 -0.97
N PHE A 189 -2.80 5.14 0.30
CA PHE A 189 -4.04 5.29 1.06
C PHE A 189 -3.86 6.26 2.23
N GLU A 190 -4.97 6.75 2.75
CA GLU A 190 -5.03 7.65 3.89
C GLU A 190 -5.89 7.06 4.99
N ILE A 191 -5.51 7.37 6.23
CA ILE A 191 -6.30 7.12 7.42
C ILE A 191 -6.66 8.46 8.03
N THR A 192 -7.94 8.81 7.99
CA THR A 192 -8.46 10.01 8.63
C THR A 192 -9.11 9.67 9.95
N ALA A 193 -8.71 10.36 11.02
CA ALA A 193 -9.33 10.26 12.33
C ALA A 193 -9.78 11.63 12.84
N PRO A 194 -11.07 11.83 13.16
CA PRO A 194 -11.55 13.09 13.68
C PRO A 194 -11.02 13.36 15.09
N THR A 195 -10.64 14.61 15.37
CA THR A 195 -10.28 15.07 16.72
C THR A 195 -10.94 16.42 17.02
N GLU A 196 -10.93 16.85 18.28
CA GLU A 196 -11.49 18.14 18.70
C GLU A 196 -10.83 19.34 18.01
N VAL A 197 -9.55 19.21 17.66
CA VAL A 197 -8.75 20.28 17.02
C VAL A 197 -8.71 20.15 15.49
N GLY A 198 -9.49 19.23 14.90
CA GLY A 198 -9.49 18.92 13.47
C GLY A 198 -9.02 17.50 13.17
N PRO A 199 -9.19 16.99 11.93
CA PRO A 199 -8.80 15.63 11.61
C PRO A 199 -7.28 15.43 11.70
N HIS A 200 -6.87 14.26 12.20
CA HIS A 200 -5.55 13.71 11.95
C HIS A 200 -5.63 12.91 10.65
N VAL A 201 -4.70 13.13 9.74
CA VAL A 201 -4.63 12.40 8.47
C VAL A 201 -3.26 11.76 8.37
N THR A 202 -3.22 10.44 8.33
CA THR A 202 -2.00 9.68 8.09
C THR A 202 -2.03 9.15 6.66
N GLN A 203 -1.13 9.63 5.82
CA GLN A 203 -0.96 9.13 4.46
C GLN A 203 0.11 8.04 4.44
N TYR A 204 -0.20 6.95 3.74
CA TYR A 204 0.68 5.81 3.50
C TYR A 204 0.95 5.68 2.01
N THR A 205 2.22 5.48 1.67
CA THR A 205 2.63 4.96 0.36
C THR A 205 3.41 3.69 0.60
N VAL A 206 2.92 2.55 0.10
CA VAL A 206 3.58 1.25 0.25
C VAL A 206 4.04 0.79 -1.12
N VAL A 207 5.32 0.46 -1.24
CA VAL A 207 5.94 0.04 -2.51
C VAL A 207 6.70 -1.27 -2.29
N ARG A 208 6.43 -2.27 -3.11
CA ARG A 208 7.24 -3.48 -3.19
C ARG A 208 8.28 -3.34 -4.29
N THR A 209 9.53 -3.69 -4.00
CA THR A 209 10.61 -3.75 -4.97
C THR A 209 11.50 -4.95 -4.67
N GLY A 210 11.44 -5.97 -5.52
CA GLY A 210 12.07 -7.26 -5.29
C GLY A 210 11.63 -7.91 -3.98
N SER A 211 12.60 -8.14 -3.10
CA SER A 211 12.48 -8.72 -1.77
C SER A 211 12.08 -7.73 -0.67
N VAL A 212 11.94 -6.44 -0.98
CA VAL A 212 11.72 -5.38 0.01
C VAL A 212 10.33 -4.75 -0.14
N ILE A 213 9.69 -4.47 0.99
CA ILE A 213 8.56 -3.54 1.09
C ILE A 213 9.07 -2.26 1.75
N ALA A 214 8.85 -1.13 1.09
CA ALA A 214 9.11 0.21 1.61
C ALA A 214 7.78 0.91 1.86
N THR A 215 7.53 1.30 3.10
CA THR A 215 6.36 2.07 3.52
C THR A 215 6.78 3.46 3.91
N PHE A 216 6.15 4.48 3.33
CA PHE A 216 6.35 5.89 3.66
C PHE A 216 5.10 6.42 4.34
N THR A 217 5.27 7.07 5.48
CA THR A 217 4.19 7.57 6.31
C THR A 217 4.34 9.06 6.55
N LYS A 218 3.23 9.78 6.40
CA LYS A 218 3.16 11.22 6.64
C LYS A 218 1.94 11.56 7.49
N LEU A 219 2.15 12.28 8.60
CA LEU A 219 1.08 12.64 9.54
C LEU A 219 0.76 14.14 9.50
N SER A 220 -0.47 14.46 9.14
CA SER A 220 -1.11 15.74 9.45
C SER A 220 -1.87 15.68 10.77
N VAL A 221 -1.78 16.75 11.57
CA VAL A 221 -2.39 16.87 12.90
C VAL A 221 -3.22 18.14 12.96
N GLY A 222 -4.46 18.01 13.46
CA GLY A 222 -5.37 19.12 13.75
C GLY A 222 -5.86 19.86 12.51
N GLY A 223 -6.14 19.14 11.41
CA GLY A 223 -6.65 19.73 10.17
C GLY A 223 -5.68 20.68 9.46
N ARG A 224 -4.39 20.68 9.85
CA ARG A 224 -3.36 21.44 9.14
C ARG A 224 -3.13 20.81 7.77
N ASP A 225 -3.11 21.61 6.73
CA ASP A 225 -2.66 21.12 5.43
C ASP A 225 -1.15 20.93 5.49
N ILE A 226 -0.69 19.68 5.48
CA ILE A 226 0.71 19.31 5.51
C ILE A 226 1.03 18.62 4.18
N PRO A 227 2.12 18.99 3.50
CA PRO A 227 2.51 18.32 2.26
C PRO A 227 2.64 16.81 2.43
N ALA A 228 2.22 16.06 1.41
CA ALA A 228 2.48 14.64 1.27
C ALA A 228 3.99 14.32 1.39
N PHE A 229 4.31 13.05 1.65
CA PHE A 229 5.71 12.61 1.63
C PHE A 229 6.32 12.93 0.24
N PRO A 230 7.48 13.61 0.14
CA PRO A 230 8.00 14.09 -1.13
C PRO A 230 8.18 12.96 -2.17
N PRO A 231 7.49 12.99 -3.33
CA PRO A 231 7.56 11.92 -4.31
C PRO A 231 8.97 11.64 -4.84
N ALA A 232 9.81 12.67 -4.92
CA ALA A 232 11.21 12.54 -5.32
C ALA A 232 12.03 11.70 -4.32
N MET A 233 11.75 11.83 -3.02
CA MET A 233 12.41 11.02 -2.00
C MET A 233 11.95 9.57 -2.05
N ILE A 234 10.66 9.32 -2.27
CA ILE A 234 10.12 7.96 -2.48
C ILE A 234 10.85 7.33 -3.68
N ALA A 235 10.86 8.00 -4.83
CA ALA A 235 11.52 7.49 -6.03
C ALA A 235 13.02 7.20 -5.81
N GLN A 236 13.73 8.10 -5.10
CA GLN A 236 15.14 7.90 -4.76
C GLN A 236 15.35 6.68 -3.86
N GLN A 237 14.53 6.52 -2.80
CA GLN A 237 14.60 5.37 -1.91
C GLN A 237 14.38 4.05 -2.65
N ILE A 238 13.40 4.01 -3.56
CA ILE A 238 13.13 2.81 -4.37
C ILE A 238 14.31 2.48 -5.29
N SER A 239 14.94 3.50 -5.90
CA SER A 239 16.14 3.31 -6.74
C SER A 239 17.31 2.73 -5.94
N LEU A 240 17.57 3.23 -4.73
CA LEU A 240 18.62 2.71 -3.84
C LEU A 240 18.37 1.24 -3.47
N LEU A 241 17.12 0.88 -3.17
CA LEU A 241 16.74 -0.51 -2.87
C LEU A 241 16.88 -1.44 -4.07
N GLN A 242 16.58 -0.98 -5.29
CA GLN A 242 16.78 -1.77 -6.50
C GLN A 242 18.27 -2.03 -6.75
N GLN A 243 19.12 -1.01 -6.54
CA GLN A 243 20.57 -1.13 -6.67
C GLN A 243 21.15 -2.12 -5.64
N ALA A 244 20.67 -2.11 -4.39
CA ALA A 244 21.14 -3.03 -3.35
C ALA A 244 20.78 -4.51 -3.61
N GLN A 245 19.82 -4.77 -4.50
CA GLN A 245 19.34 -6.11 -4.86
C GLN A 245 19.92 -6.63 -6.18
N SER A 246 20.70 -5.81 -6.89
CA SER A 246 21.36 -6.13 -8.16
C SER A 246 22.75 -6.72 -7.93
#